data_AF-A0A969U7F1-F1
#
_entry.id   AF-A0A969U7F1-F1
#
_cell.length_a   1.000
_cell.length_b   1.000
_cell.length_c   1.000
_cell.angle_alpha   90.00
_cell.angle_beta   90.00
_cell.angle_gamma   90.00
#
_symmetry.space_group_name_H-M   'P 1'
#
loop_
_entity.id
_entity.type
_entity.pdbx_description
1 polymer ?
#
loop_
_entity_poly.entity_id
_entity_poly.type
_entity_poly.pdbx_seq_one_letter_code
_entity_poly.pdbx_strand_id
1 'polypeptide(L)' 'MTRLLPLQILIKNLKGEIPASQVKIYISKDRAYQLLKEWTGQDFGEDIKAWQAWVKKNPNRIEPVKNKQTEE' A
#
# COMPACT_ATOMS: atom_id res chain seq x y z
N MET A 1 18.98 9.61 -6.07
CA MET A 1 18.29 9.03 -4.88
C MET A 1 16.86 8.70 -5.26
N THR A 2 16.53 7.43 -5.47
CA THR A 2 15.16 7.00 -5.83
C THR A 2 14.28 7.10 -4.59
N ARG A 3 13.44 8.13 -4.50
CA ARG A 3 12.45 8.23 -3.42
C ARG A 3 11.51 7.03 -3.52
N LEU A 4 11.51 6.18 -2.50
CA LEU A 4 10.53 5.09 -2.41
C LEU A 4 9.14 5.72 -2.26
N LEU A 5 8.26 5.38 -3.20
CA LEU A 5 6.88 5.84 -3.17
C LEU A 5 6.13 5.18 -2.02
N PRO A 6 5.15 5.84 -1.42
CA PRO A 6 4.42 5.33 -0.26
C PRO A 6 3.83 3.93 -0.52
N LEU A 7 3.27 3.68 -1.71
CA LEU A 7 2.77 2.36 -2.10
C LEU A 7 3.87 1.28 -2.15
N GLN A 8 5.09 1.62 -2.59
CA GLN A 8 6.20 0.68 -2.60
C GLN A 8 6.65 0.32 -1.18
N ILE A 9 6.59 1.28 -0.25
CA ILE A 9 6.88 1.03 1.16
C ILE A 9 5.85 0.06 1.74
N LEU A 10 4.56 0.26 1.45
CA LEU A 10 3.51 -0.67 1.90
C LEU A 10 3.73 -2.08 1.35
N ILE A 11 4.06 -2.23 0.06
CA ILE A 11 4.34 -3.54 -0.54
C ILE A 11 5.54 -4.23 0.15
N LYS A 12 6.60 -3.48 0.45
CA LYS A 12 7.76 -4.01 1.18
C LYS A 12 7.41 -4.44 2.60
N ASN A 13 6.54 -3.69 3.29
CA ASN A 13 6.02 -4.07 4.60
C ASN A 13 5.14 -5.33 4.53
N LEU A 14 4.26 -5.43 3.52
CA LEU A 14 3.44 -6.61 3.27
C LEU A 14 4.30 -7.86 3.03
N LYS A 15 5.38 -7.71 2.25
CA LYS A 15 6.38 -8.78 2.05
C LYS A 15 7.20 -9.09 3.31
N GLY A 16 7.23 -8.19 4.29
CA GLY A 16 8.05 -8.31 5.50
C GLY A 16 9.53 -8.00 5.28
N GLU A 17 9.88 -7.27 4.23
CA GLU A 17 11.27 -6.86 3.94
C GLU A 17 11.72 -5.68 4.81
N ILE A 18 10.80 -5.00 5.47
CA ILE A 18 11.10 -3.86 6.34
C ILE A 18 11.27 -4.39 7.77
N PRO A 19 12.48 -4.31 8.36
CA PRO A 19 12.69 -4.73 9.74
C PRO A 19 12.01 -3.76 10.71
N ALA A 20 11.58 -4.26 11.87
CA ALA A 20 10.97 -3.45 12.94
C ALA A 20 11.88 -2.30 13.42
N SER A 21 13.20 -2.41 13.23
CA SER A 21 14.17 -1.34 13.52
C SER A 21 13.95 -0.08 12.67
N GLN A 22 13.26 -0.18 11.52
CA GLN A 22 12.94 0.95 10.64
C GLN A 22 11.63 1.63 11.06
N VAL A 23 11.56 2.11 12.31
CA VAL A 23 10.32 2.61 12.97
C VAL A 23 9.56 3.67 12.16
N LYS A 24 10.25 4.47 11.33
CA LYS A 24 9.63 5.51 10.48
C LYS A 24 8.79 4.95 9.32
N ILE A 25 9.07 3.74 8.86
CA ILE A 25 8.43 3.15 7.67
C ILE A 25 7.91 1.73 7.93
N TYR A 26 8.22 1.16 9.10
CA TYR A 26 7.75 -0.15 9.51
C TYR A 26 6.27 -0.08 9.88
N ILE A 27 5.49 -0.95 9.25
CA ILE A 27 4.11 -1.25 9.62
C ILE A 27 3.90 -2.76 9.55
N SER A 28 2.95 -3.27 10.32
CA SER A 28 2.58 -4.68 10.27
C SER A 28 2.04 -5.07 8.89
N LYS A 29 2.25 -6.33 8.48
CA LYS A 29 1.76 -6.86 7.20
C LYS A 29 0.27 -6.62 6.99
N ASP A 30 -0.53 -6.94 8.02
CA ASP A 30 -1.97 -6.71 8.02
C ASP A 30 -2.31 -5.24 7.76
N ARG A 31 -1.64 -4.33 8.48
CA ARG A 31 -1.84 -2.89 8.30
C ARG A 31 -1.41 -2.41 6.91
N ALA A 32 -0.34 -2.96 6.36
CA ALA A 32 0.12 -2.66 5.01
C ALA A 32 -0.90 -3.07 3.95
N TYR A 33 -1.51 -4.25 4.11
CA TYR A 33 -2.57 -4.74 3.25
C TYR A 33 -3.83 -3.87 3.33
N GLN A 34 -4.28 -3.55 4.55
CA GLN A 34 -5.42 -2.64 4.77
C GLN A 34 -5.19 -1.28 4.10
N LEU A 35 -4.03 -0.66 4.31
CA LEU A 35 -3.70 0.63 3.71
C LEU A 35 -3.62 0.56 2.17
N LEU A 36 -3.05 -0.52 1.62
CA LEU A 36 -3.04 -0.72 0.17
C LEU A 36 -4.46 -0.78 -0.38
N LYS A 37 -5.37 -1.49 0.28
CA LYS A 37 -6.78 -1.57 -0.11
C LYS A 37 -7.48 -0.22 0.03
N GLU A 38 -7.30 0.46 1.14
CA GLU A 38 -7.90 1.78 1.41
C GLU A 38 -7.41 2.88 0.46
N TRP A 39 -6.16 2.81 0.00
CA TRP A 39 -5.55 3.85 -0.85
C TRP A 39 -5.67 3.57 -2.35
N THR A 40 -5.89 2.31 -2.72
CA THR A 40 -6.02 1.93 -4.14
C THR A 40 -7.46 1.58 -4.51
N GLY A 41 -8.31 1.29 -3.52
CA GLY A 41 -9.65 0.73 -3.74
C GLY A 41 -9.63 -0.65 -4.39
N GLN A 42 -8.48 -1.32 -4.42
CA GLN A 42 -8.30 -2.64 -5.02
C GLN A 42 -8.01 -3.68 -3.95
N ASP A 43 -8.43 -4.92 -4.21
CA ASP A 43 -8.11 -6.06 -3.37
C ASP A 43 -7.43 -7.12 -4.23
N PHE A 44 -6.12 -7.29 -4.01
CA PHE A 44 -5.32 -8.35 -4.61
C PHE A 44 -4.92 -9.41 -3.58
N GLY A 45 -5.50 -9.40 -2.38
CA GLY A 45 -5.05 -10.24 -1.26
C GLY A 45 -3.55 -10.07 -0.93
N GLU A 46 -2.90 -11.18 -0.58
CA GLU A 46 -1.46 -11.27 -0.32
C GLU A 46 -0.61 -11.38 -1.61
N ASP A 47 -1.21 -11.15 -2.77
CA ASP A 47 -0.57 -11.35 -4.07
C ASP A 47 0.38 -10.19 -4.41
N ILE A 48 1.61 -10.27 -3.89
CA ILE A 48 2.64 -9.22 -4.01
C ILE A 48 2.92 -8.86 -5.48
N LYS A 49 2.87 -9.84 -6.39
CA LYS A 49 3.11 -9.60 -7.82
C LYS A 49 2.03 -8.71 -8.43
N ALA A 50 0.76 -8.96 -8.09
CA ALA A 50 -0.36 -8.15 -8.55
C ALA A 50 -0.24 -6.71 -8.02
N TRP A 51 0.07 -6.54 -6.74
CA TRP A 51 0.34 -5.24 -6.14
C TRP A 51 1.49 -4.50 -6.84
N GLN A 52 2.61 -5.17 -7.09
CA GLN A 52 3.76 -4.58 -7.80
C GLN A 52 3.40 -4.17 -9.23
N ALA A 53 2.65 -4.99 -9.97
CA ALA A 53 2.20 -4.69 -11.32
C ALA A 53 1.26 -3.47 -11.33
N TRP A 54 0.36 -3.38 -10.34
CA TRP A 54 -0.57 -2.26 -10.21
C TRP A 54 0.17 -0.95 -9.89
N VAL A 55 1.10 -0.97 -8.92
CA VAL A 55 1.90 0.20 -8.54
C VAL A 55 2.82 0.65 -9.67
N LYS A 56 3.35 -0.28 -10.49
CA LYS A 56 4.11 0.09 -11.71
C LYS A 56 3.26 0.89 -12.70
N LYS A 57 1.98 0.56 -12.84
CA LYS A 57 1.03 1.30 -13.70
C LYS A 57 0.54 2.59 -13.05
N ASN A 58 0.47 2.63 -11.72
CA ASN A 58 -0.10 3.73 -10.94
C ASN A 58 0.85 4.17 -9.80
N PRO A 59 2.04 4.70 -10.11
CA PRO A 59 3.09 4.93 -9.11
C PRO A 59 2.71 5.93 -8.02
N ASN A 60 1.87 6.92 -8.32
CA ASN A 60 1.49 7.99 -7.39
C ASN A 60 0.00 8.02 -7.05
N ARG A 61 -0.73 6.92 -7.33
CA ARG A 61 -2.17 6.85 -7.11
C ARG A 61 -2.47 6.40 -5.69
N ILE A 62 -2.35 7.36 -4.78
CA ILE A 62 -2.83 7.29 -3.40
C ILE A 62 -4.10 8.12 -3.35
N GLU A 63 -5.20 7.53 -3.80
CA GLU A 63 -6.52 8.12 -3.63
C GLU A 63 -7.07 7.49 -2.35
N PRO A 64 -7.10 8.20 -1.20
CA PRO A 64 -7.88 7.70 -0.08
C PRO A 64 -9.28 7.49 -0.64
N VAL A 65 -9.80 6.27 -0.56
CA VAL A 65 -11.19 5.96 -0.92
C VAL A 65 -12.03 6.76 0.08
N LYS A 66 -12.21 8.05 -0.20
CA LYS A 66 -13.07 8.94 0.56
C LYS A 66 -14.42 8.27 0.51
N ASN A 67 -14.94 8.01 1.71
CA ASN A 67 -16.29 7.58 1.95
C ASN A 67 -17.18 8.04 0.81
N LYS A 68 -17.81 7.08 0.12
CA LYS A 68 -19.18 7.28 -0.34
C LYS A 68 -19.98 7.61 0.92
N GLN A 69 -19.91 8.85 1.39
CA GLN A 69 -20.99 9.45 2.14
C GLN A 69 -22.09 9.58 1.10
N THR A 70 -22.98 8.58 1.18
CA THR A 70 -24.37 8.62 0.78
C THR A 70 -24.88 10.06 0.73
N GLU A 71 -25.24 10.49 -0.48
CA GLU A 71 -26.38 11.38 -0.67
C GLU A 71 -27.55 10.84 0.17
N GLU A 72 -28.06 11.64 1.09
CA GLU A 72 -29.46 11.62 1.53
C GLU A 72 -29.90 13.04 1.90
#